data_AF-A0A2D8MB48-F1
#
_entry.id   AF-A0A2D8MB48-F1
#
_cell.length_a   1.000
_cell.length_b   1.000
_cell.length_c   1.000
_cell.angle_alpha   90.00
_cell.angle_beta   90.00
_cell.angle_gamma   90.00
#
_symmetry.space_group_name_H-M   'P 1'
#
loop_
_entity.id
_entity.type
_entity.pdbx_description
1 polymer ?
#
loop_
_entity_poly.entity_id
_entity_poly.type
_entity_poly.pdbx_seq_one_letter_code
_entity_poly.pdbx_strand_id
1 'polypeptide(L)'
;MEKKVKNWRHYEVRDTGECTVVRPEGERERIRYQLGIVETGNSRVFAGYFITVTLGEDEEITGEDSGSLIAALWRLARNVSARGLRLRCAGMSGQWRESGLSQNTGWGYFGRHQQPMHMMDLTPEGGGPDTIDEMIREAVEGMKIGLTEKAA
;
A
#
# COMPACT_ATOMS: atom_id res chain seq x y z
N MET A 1 -37.90 -3.09 -16.86
CA MET A 1 -37.31 -1.74 -16.91
C MET A 1 -36.02 -1.78 -16.09
N GLU A 2 -34.88 -2.04 -16.72
CA GLU A 2 -33.59 -2.08 -16.03
C GLU A 2 -33.22 -0.65 -15.60
N LYS A 3 -33.05 -0.43 -14.29
CA LYS A 3 -32.42 0.79 -13.79
C LYS A 3 -30.98 0.78 -14.26
N LYS A 4 -30.64 1.57 -15.29
CA LYS A 4 -29.27 1.98 -15.55
C LYS A 4 -28.77 2.68 -14.29
N VAL A 5 -27.99 1.98 -13.46
CA VAL A 5 -27.25 2.60 -12.37
C VAL A 5 -26.23 3.52 -13.02
N LYS A 6 -26.53 4.82 -13.06
CA LYS A 6 -25.61 5.82 -13.60
C LYS A 6 -24.40 5.83 -12.66
N ASN A 7 -23.27 5.28 -13.11
CA ASN A 7 -22.04 5.32 -12.33
C ASN A 7 -21.64 6.79 -12.19
N TRP A 8 -21.82 7.35 -10.99
CA TRP A 8 -21.58 8.76 -10.72
C TRP A 8 -20.09 9.05 -10.50
N ARG A 9 -19.27 8.01 -10.32
CA ARG A 9 -17.85 8.12 -10.04
C ARG A 9 -17.06 8.23 -11.35
N HIS A 10 -16.19 9.23 -11.39
CA HIS A 10 -15.23 9.44 -12.47
C HIS A 10 -13.83 9.44 -11.87
N TYR A 11 -12.97 8.54 -12.33
CA TYR A 11 -11.60 8.43 -11.83
C TYR A 11 -10.67 9.23 -12.74
N GLU A 12 -10.03 10.25 -12.20
CA GLU A 12 -8.98 11.02 -12.86
C GLU A 12 -7.63 10.54 -12.35
N VAL A 13 -6.90 9.81 -13.19
CA VAL A 13 -5.54 9.35 -12.90
C VAL A 13 -4.59 10.54 -12.91
N ARG A 14 -3.79 10.66 -11.86
CA ARG A 14 -2.77 11.72 -11.69
C ARG A 14 -1.35 11.20 -11.75
N ASP A 15 -1.13 9.96 -11.30
CA ASP A 15 0.17 9.33 -11.33
C ASP A 15 0.04 7.82 -11.54
N THR A 16 1.06 7.21 -12.12
CA THR A 16 1.13 5.78 -12.44
C THR A 16 2.55 5.29 -12.28
N GLY A 17 2.73 4.03 -11.90
CA GLY A 17 4.05 3.43 -11.85
C GLY A 17 4.00 1.95 -11.50
N GLU A 18 5.14 1.45 -11.02
CA GLU A 18 5.26 0.10 -10.49
C GLU A 18 5.47 0.13 -8.98
N CYS A 19 4.89 -0.82 -8.27
CA CYS A 19 5.16 -1.06 -6.87
C CYS A 19 5.37 -2.55 -6.62
N THR A 20 5.70 -2.93 -5.38
CA THR A 20 5.96 -4.32 -5.01
C THR A 20 4.90 -4.85 -4.08
N VAL A 21 4.38 -6.03 -4.40
CA VAL A 21 3.63 -6.88 -3.46
C VAL A 21 4.47 -8.08 -3.07
N VAL A 22 4.21 -8.61 -1.88
CA VAL A 22 4.88 -9.80 -1.34
C VAL A 22 3.82 -10.88 -1.16
N ARG A 23 4.07 -12.05 -1.74
CA ARG A 23 3.24 -13.25 -1.58
C ARG A 23 3.46 -13.89 -0.21
N PRO A 24 2.54 -14.76 0.28
CA PRO A 24 2.73 -15.48 1.54
C PRO A 24 4.04 -16.26 1.61
N GLU A 25 4.51 -16.77 0.48
CA GLU A 25 5.75 -17.53 0.33
C GLU A 25 7.01 -16.65 0.35
N GLY A 26 6.85 -15.33 0.47
CA GLY A 26 7.95 -14.36 0.49
C GLY A 26 8.38 -13.87 -0.89
N GLU A 27 7.83 -14.42 -1.96
CA GLU A 27 8.10 -13.98 -3.34
C GLU A 27 7.65 -12.54 -3.55
N ARG A 28 8.51 -11.74 -4.18
CA ARG A 28 8.23 -10.34 -4.52
C ARG A 28 7.77 -10.25 -5.97
N GLU A 29 6.65 -9.60 -6.18
CA GLU A 29 6.09 -9.37 -7.50
C GLU A 29 5.95 -7.87 -7.75
N ARG A 30 6.39 -7.43 -8.94
CA ARG A 30 6.18 -6.07 -9.41
C ARG A 30 4.82 -5.97 -10.08
N ILE A 31 4.06 -4.98 -9.65
CA ILE A 31 2.69 -4.75 -10.11
C ILE A 31 2.52 -3.28 -10.47
N ARG A 32 1.62 -3.00 -11.41
CA ARG A 32 1.32 -1.62 -11.82
C ARG A 32 0.38 -0.97 -10.82
N TYR A 33 0.56 0.32 -10.59
CA TYR A 33 -0.40 1.13 -9.85
C TYR A 33 -0.81 2.36 -10.66
N GLN A 34 -2.01 2.86 -10.32
CA GLN A 34 -2.49 4.17 -10.69
C GLN A 34 -3.06 4.83 -9.43
N LEU A 35 -2.86 6.13 -9.28
CA LEU A 35 -3.44 6.92 -8.22
C LEU A 35 -4.01 8.21 -8.77
N GLY A 36 -4.99 8.77 -8.05
CA GLY A 36 -5.62 9.99 -8.50
C GLY A 36 -6.81 10.40 -7.64
N ILE A 37 -7.74 11.12 -8.26
CA ILE A 37 -8.95 11.62 -7.61
C ILE A 37 -10.21 11.00 -8.19
N VAL A 38 -11.24 10.93 -7.37
CA VAL A 38 -12.59 10.57 -7.76
C VAL A 38 -13.40 11.87 -7.86
N GLU A 39 -14.03 12.11 -9.00
CA GLU A 39 -14.94 13.23 -9.26
C GLU A 39 -16.38 12.73 -9.43
N THR A 40 -17.36 13.62 -9.25
CA THR A 40 -18.78 13.31 -9.54
C THR A 40 -19.19 13.63 -10.98
N GLY A 41 -20.14 12.87 -11.54
CA GLY A 41 -20.43 12.92 -12.99
C GLY A 41 -21.27 14.07 -13.54
N ASN A 42 -21.91 14.89 -12.70
CA ASN A 42 -22.67 16.05 -13.18
C ASN A 42 -21.91 17.38 -13.02
N SER A 43 -20.87 17.39 -12.17
CA SER A 43 -20.02 18.53 -11.88
C SER A 43 -18.70 17.96 -11.36
N ARG A 44 -17.54 18.44 -11.85
CA ARG A 44 -16.18 18.04 -11.44
C ARG A 44 -15.89 18.42 -9.98
N VAL A 45 -16.69 17.85 -9.08
CA VAL A 45 -16.61 18.02 -7.64
C VAL A 45 -15.78 16.87 -7.13
N PHE A 46 -14.71 17.22 -6.43
CA PHE A 46 -13.86 16.28 -5.73
C PHE A 46 -14.70 15.45 -4.75
N ALA A 47 -14.62 14.12 -4.89
CA ALA A 47 -15.30 13.14 -4.04
C ALA A 47 -14.32 12.30 -3.20
N GLY A 48 -13.04 12.24 -3.61
CA GLY A 48 -12.02 11.53 -2.85
C GLY A 48 -10.77 11.23 -3.66
N TYR A 49 -9.92 10.40 -3.07
CA TYR A 49 -8.72 9.84 -3.67
C TYR A 49 -8.89 8.36 -3.92
N PHE A 50 -8.17 7.84 -4.91
CA PHE A 50 -8.07 6.41 -5.16
C PHE A 50 -6.63 5.99 -5.41
N ILE A 51 -6.34 4.74 -5.08
CA ILE A 51 -5.15 4.03 -5.53
C ILE A 51 -5.61 2.65 -5.99
N THR A 52 -5.29 2.29 -7.21
CA THR A 52 -5.58 0.98 -7.80
C THR A 52 -4.27 0.29 -8.14
N VAL A 53 -4.19 -1.00 -7.84
CA VAL A 53 -3.14 -1.88 -8.35
C VAL A 53 -3.72 -2.87 -9.35
N THR A 54 -2.94 -3.22 -10.36
CA THR A 54 -3.28 -4.25 -11.34
C THR A 54 -2.40 -5.47 -11.10
N LEU A 55 -3.02 -6.56 -10.67
CA LEU A 55 -2.42 -7.89 -10.53
C LEU A 55 -2.63 -8.69 -11.82
N GLY A 56 -1.57 -9.35 -12.30
CA GLY A 56 -1.65 -10.13 -13.54
C GLY A 56 -2.10 -9.30 -14.75
N GLU A 57 -2.90 -9.91 -15.63
CA GLU A 57 -3.33 -9.25 -16.87
C GLU A 57 -4.45 -8.23 -16.63
N ASP A 58 -5.45 -8.51 -15.77
CA ASP A 58 -6.65 -7.66 -15.65
C ASP A 58 -7.26 -7.54 -14.24
N GLU A 59 -6.62 -8.08 -13.19
CA GLU A 59 -7.22 -7.99 -11.85
C GLU A 59 -6.89 -6.65 -11.17
N GLU A 60 -7.88 -5.77 -11.07
CA GLU A 60 -7.74 -4.49 -10.37
C GLU A 60 -8.21 -4.56 -8.91
N ILE A 61 -7.39 -4.05 -8.00
CA ILE A 61 -7.74 -3.86 -6.59
C ILE A 61 -7.60 -2.39 -6.26
N THR A 62 -8.69 -1.77 -5.81
CA THR A 62 -8.75 -0.34 -5.52
C THR A 62 -8.96 -0.07 -4.03
N GLY A 63 -8.25 0.91 -3.48
CA GLY A 63 -8.56 1.58 -2.23
C GLY A 63 -9.00 3.02 -2.50
N GLU A 64 -10.07 3.46 -1.85
CA GLU A 64 -10.61 4.83 -1.99
C GLU A 64 -10.83 5.47 -0.63
N ASP A 65 -10.52 6.75 -0.48
CA ASP A 65 -10.84 7.52 0.71
C ASP A 65 -11.17 8.98 0.37
N SER A 66 -12.18 9.56 1.03
CA SER A 66 -12.62 10.93 0.76
C SER A 66 -11.72 12.00 1.37
N GLY A 67 -10.91 11.65 2.37
CA GLY A 67 -10.14 12.59 3.17
C GLY A 67 -8.67 12.68 2.78
N SER A 68 -8.02 11.56 2.44
CA SER A 68 -6.60 11.58 2.10
C SER A 68 -6.13 10.42 1.22
N LEU A 69 -5.09 10.68 0.43
CA LEU A 69 -4.44 9.66 -0.41
C LEU A 69 -3.79 8.56 0.45
N ILE A 70 -3.21 8.92 1.61
CA ILE A 70 -2.64 7.92 2.53
C ILE A 70 -3.72 7.00 3.11
N ALA A 71 -4.91 7.50 3.44
CA ALA A 71 -6.00 6.64 3.90
C ALA A 71 -6.51 5.71 2.77
N ALA A 72 -6.50 6.17 1.52
CA ALA A 72 -6.77 5.33 0.35
C ALA A 72 -5.72 4.20 0.22
N LEU A 73 -4.43 4.50 0.46
CA LEU A 73 -3.35 3.51 0.51
C LEU A 73 -3.58 2.44 1.58
N TRP A 74 -3.94 2.83 2.80
CA TRP A 74 -4.25 1.88 3.88
C TRP A 74 -5.44 0.98 3.56
N ARG A 75 -6.47 1.53 2.91
CA ARG A 75 -7.62 0.74 2.42
C ARG A 75 -7.21 -0.21 1.31
N LEU A 76 -6.39 0.24 0.37
CA LEU A 76 -5.82 -0.61 -0.67
C LEU A 76 -5.03 -1.77 -0.05
N ALA A 77 -4.13 -1.49 0.90
CA ALA A 77 -3.34 -2.52 1.58
C ALA A 77 -4.21 -3.57 2.26
N ARG A 78 -5.34 -3.16 2.88
CA ARG A 78 -6.33 -4.09 3.43
C ARG A 78 -6.97 -4.96 2.35
N ASN A 79 -7.36 -4.37 1.23
CA ASN A 79 -8.00 -5.09 0.12
C ASN A 79 -7.03 -6.08 -0.55
N VAL A 80 -5.76 -5.70 -0.71
CA VAL A 80 -4.67 -6.56 -1.19
C VAL A 80 -4.40 -7.70 -0.20
N SER A 81 -4.38 -7.41 1.11
CA SER A 81 -4.23 -8.41 2.17
C SER A 81 -5.36 -9.44 2.20
N ALA A 82 -6.59 -9.05 1.86
CA ALA A 82 -7.70 -10.00 1.71
C ALA A 82 -7.46 -11.02 0.58
N ARG A 83 -6.51 -10.77 -0.34
CA ARG A 83 -6.07 -11.71 -1.38
C ARG A 83 -4.81 -12.49 -1.00
N GLY A 84 -4.37 -12.42 0.26
CA GLY A 84 -3.15 -13.07 0.73
C GLY A 84 -1.86 -12.34 0.34
N LEU A 85 -1.95 -11.16 -0.26
CA LEU A 85 -0.78 -10.39 -0.67
C LEU A 85 -0.47 -9.27 0.33
N ARG A 86 0.80 -8.90 0.49
CA ARG A 86 1.19 -7.74 1.29
C ARG A 86 1.74 -6.64 0.40
N LEU A 87 1.15 -5.45 0.46
CA LEU A 87 1.71 -4.26 -0.18
C LEU A 87 2.96 -3.81 0.57
N ARG A 88 4.10 -3.70 -0.12
CA ARG A 88 5.37 -3.25 0.47
C ARG A 88 5.80 -1.94 -0.20
N CYS A 89 5.44 -0.83 0.43
CA CYS A 89 5.84 0.50 -0.03
C CYS A 89 6.09 1.47 1.13
N ALA A 90 6.79 2.56 0.82
CA ALA A 90 7.24 3.57 1.78
C ALA A 90 6.08 4.18 2.57
N GLY A 91 4.95 4.45 1.92
CA GLY A 91 3.75 5.01 2.55
C GLY A 91 3.17 4.16 3.68
N MET A 92 3.46 2.86 3.71
CA MET A 92 3.02 1.96 4.78
C MET A 92 3.93 2.01 6.02
N SER A 93 5.09 2.67 5.93
CA SER A 93 6.02 2.76 7.05
C SER A 93 5.60 3.83 8.06
N GLY A 94 5.78 3.53 9.34
CA GLY A 94 5.64 4.53 10.42
C GLY A 94 6.65 5.69 10.33
N GLN A 95 7.68 5.58 9.48
CA GLN A 95 8.66 6.64 9.20
C GLN A 95 8.25 7.56 8.06
N TRP A 96 7.20 7.23 7.31
CA TRP A 96 6.68 8.06 6.23
C TRP A 96 5.98 9.30 6.77
N ARG A 97 6.23 10.46 6.15
CA ARG A 97 5.58 11.73 6.49
C ARG A 97 5.29 12.52 5.22
N GLU A 98 4.10 13.10 5.14
CA GLU A 98 3.80 14.17 4.19
C GLU A 98 4.08 15.53 4.84
N SER A 99 4.51 16.51 4.04
CA SER A 99 4.49 17.92 4.48
C SER A 99 3.18 18.57 4.04
N GLY A 100 2.87 19.76 4.57
CA GLY A 100 1.72 20.53 4.09
C GLY A 100 1.78 20.89 2.59
N LEU A 101 2.97 20.82 1.97
CA LEU A 101 3.15 21.05 0.53
C LEU A 101 3.03 19.78 -0.32
N SER A 102 3.18 18.60 0.31
CA SER A 102 3.14 17.31 -0.39
C SER A 102 1.88 16.50 -0.09
N GLN A 103 1.00 17.01 0.76
CA GLN A 103 -0.22 16.33 1.17
C GLN A 103 -1.08 15.96 -0.04
N ASN A 104 -1.45 14.67 -0.13
CA ASN A 104 -2.28 14.11 -1.19
C ASN A 104 -1.67 14.16 -2.61
N THR A 105 -0.35 14.31 -2.72
CA THR A 105 0.36 14.32 -4.02
C THR A 105 0.94 12.96 -4.40
N GLY A 106 1.02 12.02 -3.47
CA GLY A 106 1.80 10.78 -3.63
C GLY A 106 3.23 10.92 -3.09
N TRP A 107 3.72 12.16 -2.97
CA TRP A 107 5.08 12.46 -2.52
C TRP A 107 5.13 12.83 -1.03
N GLY A 108 6.25 12.48 -0.41
CA GLY A 108 6.52 12.78 0.98
C GLY A 108 7.98 12.55 1.31
N TYR A 109 8.24 12.27 2.57
CA TYR A 109 9.58 12.13 3.13
C TYR A 109 9.69 10.83 3.90
N PHE A 110 10.85 10.19 3.79
CA PHE A 110 11.15 8.96 4.49
C PHE A 110 12.34 9.12 5.45
N GLY A 111 12.17 8.65 6.69
CA GLY A 111 13.24 8.50 7.67
C GLY A 111 13.85 9.82 8.17
N ARG A 112 14.99 9.70 8.87
CA ARG A 112 15.68 10.83 9.51
C ARG A 112 16.27 11.84 8.53
N HIS A 113 16.62 11.38 7.33
CA HIS A 113 17.26 12.20 6.31
C HIS A 113 16.26 12.96 5.43
N GLN A 114 14.94 12.72 5.62
CA GLN A 114 13.87 13.39 4.88
C GLN A 114 14.15 13.48 3.38
N GLN A 115 14.55 12.37 2.76
CA GLN A 115 14.67 12.36 1.31
C GLN A 115 13.27 12.33 0.70
N PRO A 116 13.01 13.14 -0.34
CA PRO A 116 11.76 13.07 -1.06
C PRO A 116 11.65 11.70 -1.70
N MET A 117 10.51 11.06 -1.48
CA MET A 117 10.23 9.71 -1.94
C MET A 117 8.76 9.65 -2.35
N HIS A 118 8.42 8.76 -3.27
CA HIS A 118 7.03 8.50 -3.61
C HIS A 118 6.46 7.41 -2.68
N MET A 119 5.21 7.53 -2.25
CA MET A 119 4.63 6.62 -1.25
C MET A 119 4.52 5.17 -1.73
N MET A 120 4.52 4.97 -3.05
CA MET A 120 4.48 3.64 -3.68
C MET A 120 5.88 3.04 -3.91
N ASP A 121 6.96 3.80 -3.66
CA ASP A 121 8.32 3.29 -3.75
C ASP A 121 8.58 2.22 -2.68
N LEU A 122 9.56 1.35 -2.93
CA LEU A 122 10.01 0.40 -1.92
C LEU A 122 10.53 1.12 -0.68
N THR A 123 10.13 0.64 0.50
CA THR A 123 10.70 1.07 1.78
C THR A 123 12.21 0.83 1.76
N PRO A 124 13.05 1.88 1.95
CA PRO A 124 14.50 1.71 2.06
C PRO A 124 14.88 0.69 3.14
N GLU A 125 15.88 -0.15 2.85
CA GLU A 125 16.42 -1.10 3.82
C GLU A 125 17.04 -0.32 4.98
N GLY A 126 16.54 -0.55 6.21
CA GLY A 126 17.05 0.10 7.43
C GLY A 126 16.06 0.97 8.22
N GLY A 127 14.74 0.87 8.02
CA GLY A 127 13.81 1.74 8.75
C GLY A 127 12.35 1.33 8.86
N GLY A 128 12.03 0.05 9.06
CA GLY A 128 10.63 -0.39 9.23
C GLY A 128 10.41 -1.32 10.42
N PRO A 129 9.19 -1.37 11.00
CA PRO A 129 8.80 -2.42 11.94
C PRO A 129 8.89 -3.82 11.30
N ASP A 130 8.79 -3.92 9.98
CA ASP A 130 8.98 -5.17 9.25
C ASP A 130 10.37 -5.77 9.47
N THR A 131 11.44 -4.96 9.53
CA THR A 131 12.78 -5.49 9.88
C THR A 131 12.84 -5.99 11.32
N ILE A 132 12.06 -5.41 12.23
CA ILE A 132 11.98 -5.88 13.61
C ILE A 132 11.20 -7.19 13.67
N ASP A 133 10.07 -7.32 12.98
CA ASP A 133 9.29 -8.56 12.92
C ASP A 133 10.06 -9.69 12.20
N GLU A 134 10.80 -9.37 11.14
CA GLU A 134 11.68 -10.32 10.43
C GLU A 134 12.84 -10.75 11.34
N MET A 135 13.48 -9.80 12.04
CA MET A 135 14.52 -10.09 13.04
C MET A 135 13.98 -10.85 14.26
N ILE A 136 12.76 -10.58 14.72
CA ILE A 136 12.09 -11.30 15.81
C ILE A 136 11.80 -12.73 15.35
N ARG A 137 11.26 -12.91 14.15
CA ARG A 137 10.95 -14.24 13.60
C ARG A 137 12.22 -15.06 13.42
N GLU A 138 13.28 -14.46 12.89
CA GLU A 138 14.60 -15.08 12.73
C GLU A 138 15.24 -15.42 14.09
N ALA A 139 15.15 -14.53 15.07
CA ALA A 139 15.62 -14.78 16.44
C ALA A 139 14.83 -15.90 17.14
N VAL A 140 13.51 -15.96 16.94
CA VAL A 140 12.65 -17.01 17.50
C VAL A 140 12.90 -18.37 16.83
N GLU A 141 13.16 -18.41 15.52
CA GLU A 141 13.58 -19.65 14.84
C GLU A 141 14.91 -20.20 15.37
N GLY A 142 15.85 -19.33 15.72
CA GLY A 142 17.12 -19.71 16.35
C GLY A 142 17.01 -20.15 17.81
N MET A 143 15.94 -19.74 18.51
CA MET A 143 15.68 -20.11 19.90
C MET A 143 14.80 -21.36 19.95
N LYS A 144 15.41 -22.55 19.93
CA LYS A 144 14.76 -23.78 20.41
C LYS A 144 14.44 -23.65 21.90
N ILE A 145 13.34 -23.00 22.24
CA ILE A 145 12.83 -22.92 23.60
C ILE A 145 12.22 -24.30 23.95
N GLY A 146 13.00 -25.10 24.68
CA GLY A 146 12.48 -26.04 25.67
C GLY A 146 11.63 -27.21 25.17
N LEU A 147 12.15 -28.05 24.29
CA LEU A 147 11.80 -29.48 24.30
C LEU A 147 13.02 -30.23 24.83
N THR A 148 13.10 -30.35 26.16
CA THR A 148 13.94 -31.37 26.80
C THR A 148 13.38 -32.73 26.42
N GLU A 149 14.04 -33.40 25.48
CA GLU A 149 13.83 -34.82 25.24
C GLU A 149 14.09 -35.56 26.56
N LYS A 150 13.04 -36.18 27.10
CA LYS A 150 13.21 -37.22 28.10
C LYS A 150 13.89 -38.40 27.39
N ALA A 151 15.18 -38.57 27.64
CA ALA A 151 15.89 -39.80 27.33
C ALA A 151 15.17 -40.98 28.00
N ALA A 152 14.89 -42.01 27.19
CA ALA A 152 14.47 -43.34 27.63
C ALA A 152 15.68 -44.22 27.90
#